data_AF-A0A5F8G376-F1
#
_entry.id   AF-A0A5F8G376-F1
#
_cell.length_a   1.000
_cell.length_b   1.000
_cell.length_c   1.000
_cell.angle_alpha   90.00
_cell.angle_beta   90.00
_cell.angle_gamma   90.00
#
_symmetry.space_group_name_H-M   'P 1'
#
loop_
_entity.id
_entity.type
_entity.pdbx_description
1 polymer ?
#
loop_
_entity_poly.entity_id
_entity_poly.type
_entity_poly.pdbx_seq_one_letter_code
_entity_poly.pdbx_strand_id
1 'polypeptide(L)'
;MWAWLRLNSLFGLTCGLLWLCPVLGGPCPDSQKLLKQLKDMAKRDFFEAFARNQGLHLAPFPEICKRTPDFFPTEKTLRELPAVAFLQNVNDTLYLLEERLEKNVFKDLVSFISGINNNVCCLLQTLSAAPLACSTPESKGTVSTPDKGSLRWKTERCQMIWGYQRFMQAVERVLETWPPSPRQSNRNSRSLLRALLEQRKPGRAG
;
A
#
# COMPACT_ATOMS: atom_id res chain seq x y z
N MET A 1 37.23 54.98 -16.24
CA MET A 1 36.70 55.53 -14.97
C MET A 1 35.19 55.66 -15.18
N TRP A 2 34.25 54.91 -14.59
CA TRP A 2 34.17 54.18 -13.32
C TRP A 2 33.25 52.95 -13.49
N ALA A 3 33.57 51.85 -12.82
CA ALA A 3 32.71 50.68 -12.67
C ALA A 3 31.85 50.85 -11.41
N TRP A 4 30.53 50.72 -11.53
CA TRP A 4 29.63 50.60 -10.37
C TRP A 4 29.37 49.13 -10.09
N LEU A 5 29.94 48.67 -8.97
CA LEU A 5 29.62 47.41 -8.31
C LEU A 5 28.15 47.41 -7.88
N ARG A 6 27.36 46.44 -8.38
CA ARG A 6 26.18 45.97 -7.64
C ARG A 6 26.67 44.92 -6.64
N LEU A 7 26.78 45.33 -5.38
CA LEU A 7 26.58 44.42 -4.26
C LEU A 7 25.12 43.95 -4.30
N ASN A 8 24.92 42.63 -4.36
CA ASN A 8 23.97 41.95 -3.50
C ASN A 8 24.07 40.43 -3.66
N SER A 9 23.88 39.75 -2.54
CA SER A 9 23.64 38.30 -2.42
C SER A 9 24.85 37.37 -2.41
N LEU A 10 25.68 37.50 -1.36
CA LEU A 10 26.45 36.36 -0.82
C LEU A 10 26.04 35.97 0.61
N PHE A 11 24.84 36.36 1.04
CA PHE A 11 24.17 35.75 2.20
C PHE A 11 23.58 34.34 1.88
N GLY A 12 23.87 33.81 0.68
CA GLY A 12 23.39 32.51 0.21
C GLY A 12 24.36 31.35 0.41
N LEU A 13 25.52 31.56 1.04
CA LEU A 13 26.61 30.55 1.08
C LEU A 13 27.00 30.06 2.48
N THR A 14 26.28 30.44 3.54
CA THR A 14 26.50 29.91 4.90
C THR A 14 25.29 29.21 5.54
N CYS A 15 24.12 29.20 4.89
CA CYS A 15 23.00 28.30 5.25
C CYS A 15 23.01 26.96 4.48
N GLY A 16 23.98 26.76 3.58
CA GLY A 16 24.05 25.58 2.71
C GLY A 16 24.70 24.33 3.30
N LEU A 17 25.05 24.30 4.59
CA LEU A 17 25.87 23.23 5.18
C LEU A 17 25.36 22.63 6.50
N LEU A 18 24.11 22.91 6.90
CA LEU A 18 23.52 22.35 8.13
C LEU A 18 22.21 21.58 7.95
N TRP A 19 21.83 21.23 6.72
CA TRP A 19 20.60 20.47 6.45
C TRP A 19 20.83 19.26 5.52
N LEU A 20 21.87 18.49 5.81
CA LEU A 20 21.97 17.10 5.36
C LEU A 20 21.26 16.20 6.39
N CYS A 21 19.93 16.21 6.36
CA CYS A 21 19.10 15.14 6.89
C CYS A 21 18.06 14.78 5.80
N PRO A 22 18.15 13.59 5.19
CA PRO A 22 17.22 13.19 4.15
C PRO A 22 15.97 12.61 4.79
N VAL A 23 14.94 13.42 4.97
CA VAL A 23 13.55 12.92 5.08
C VAL A 23 12.69 13.77 4.17
N LEU A 24 12.81 13.50 2.86
CA LEU A 24 11.86 13.95 1.85
C LEU A 24 10.54 13.22 2.09
N GLY A 25 9.63 13.85 2.81
CA GLY A 25 8.25 13.41 2.99
C GLY A 25 7.50 14.45 3.80
N GLY A 26 6.49 15.08 3.20
CA GLY A 26 5.57 15.92 3.97
C GLY A 26 4.91 15.11 5.10
N PRO A 27 4.32 15.76 6.11
CA PRO A 27 3.67 15.06 7.20
C PRO A 27 2.59 14.09 6.67
N CYS A 28 2.54 12.88 7.22
CA CYS A 28 1.50 11.93 6.88
C CYS A 28 0.10 12.54 7.11
N PRO A 29 -0.86 12.32 6.20
CA PRO A 29 -2.23 12.77 6.39
C PRO A 29 -2.87 12.16 7.64
N ASP A 30 -3.98 12.75 8.09
CA ASP A 30 -4.77 12.20 9.18
C ASP A 30 -5.18 10.74 8.93
N SER A 31 -5.13 9.93 9.99
CA SER A 31 -5.43 8.49 9.96
C SER A 31 -6.81 8.15 9.38
N GLN A 32 -7.84 8.98 9.57
CA GLN A 32 -9.14 8.74 8.94
C GLN A 32 -9.10 8.94 7.44
N LYS A 33 -8.41 10.00 7.00
CA LYS A 33 -8.28 10.30 5.58
C LYS A 33 -7.54 9.15 4.89
N LEU A 34 -6.48 8.64 5.51
CA LEU A 34 -5.72 7.49 5.02
C LEU A 34 -6.58 6.22 4.95
N LEU A 35 -7.35 5.90 6.01
CA LEU A 35 -8.26 4.75 6.00
C LEU A 35 -9.35 4.87 4.94
N LYS A 36 -9.91 6.07 4.76
CA LYS A 36 -10.88 6.32 3.69
C LYS A 36 -10.25 6.12 2.31
N GLN A 37 -9.08 6.70 2.08
CA GLN A 37 -8.34 6.52 0.83
C GLN A 37 -8.04 5.04 0.56
N LEU A 38 -7.63 4.29 1.57
CA LEU A 38 -7.34 2.86 1.45
C LEU A 38 -8.58 2.05 1.04
N LYS A 39 -9.73 2.32 1.67
CA LYS A 39 -11.02 1.71 1.31
C LYS A 39 -11.43 2.08 -0.12
N ASP A 40 -11.33 3.36 -0.49
CA ASP A 40 -11.71 3.81 -1.83
C ASP A 40 -10.78 3.21 -2.91
N MET A 41 -9.49 3.05 -2.61
CA MET A 41 -8.54 2.39 -3.52
C MET A 41 -8.81 0.90 -3.67
N ALA A 42 -9.27 0.21 -2.61
CA ALA A 42 -9.60 -1.20 -2.66
C ALA A 42 -10.76 -1.55 -3.62
N LYS A 43 -11.62 -0.58 -3.92
CA LYS A 43 -12.76 -0.72 -4.84
C LYS A 43 -12.37 -0.66 -6.31
N ARG A 44 -11.15 -0.19 -6.62
CA ARG A 44 -10.72 -0.03 -8.02
C ARG A 44 -10.56 -1.40 -8.67
N ASP A 45 -11.17 -1.58 -9.84
CA ASP A 45 -11.06 -2.83 -10.61
C ASP A 45 -10.00 -2.72 -11.71
N PHE A 46 -8.98 -3.58 -11.64
CA PHE A 46 -7.95 -3.73 -12.68
C PHE A 46 -8.12 -5.02 -13.48
N PHE A 47 -8.88 -5.97 -12.96
CA PHE A 47 -9.05 -7.29 -13.54
C PHE A 47 -9.83 -7.21 -14.85
N GLU A 48 -10.99 -6.57 -14.84
CA GLU A 48 -11.87 -6.57 -16.00
C GLU A 48 -11.19 -5.92 -17.22
N ALA A 49 -10.55 -4.76 -17.01
CA ALA A 49 -9.82 -4.06 -18.06
C ALA A 49 -8.67 -4.90 -18.63
N PHE A 50 -7.89 -5.56 -17.76
CA PHE A 50 -6.81 -6.44 -18.21
C PHE A 50 -7.33 -7.64 -18.99
N ALA A 51 -8.35 -8.34 -18.47
CA ALA A 51 -8.92 -9.52 -19.11
C ALA A 51 -9.50 -9.20 -20.50
N ARG A 52 -10.15 -8.05 -20.65
CA ARG A 52 -10.64 -7.56 -21.96
C ARG A 52 -9.48 -7.31 -22.92
N ASN A 53 -8.49 -6.51 -22.51
CA ASN A 53 -7.36 -6.12 -23.36
C ASN A 53 -6.48 -7.30 -23.80
N GLN A 54 -6.42 -8.36 -22.99
CA GLN A 54 -5.61 -9.55 -23.30
C GLN A 54 -6.37 -10.67 -24.00
N GLY A 55 -7.68 -10.51 -24.24
CA GLY A 55 -8.54 -11.54 -24.81
C GLY A 55 -8.90 -12.68 -23.85
N LEU A 56 -8.73 -12.48 -22.54
CA LEU A 56 -8.98 -13.48 -21.49
C LEU A 56 -10.40 -13.40 -20.88
N HIS A 57 -11.24 -12.51 -21.39
CA HIS A 57 -12.64 -12.39 -20.96
C HIS A 57 -13.55 -13.46 -21.59
N LEU A 58 -13.06 -14.18 -22.61
CA LEU A 58 -13.78 -15.24 -23.30
C LEU A 58 -13.43 -16.62 -22.71
N ALA A 59 -14.36 -17.56 -22.77
CA ALA A 59 -14.13 -18.92 -22.31
C ALA A 59 -12.91 -19.56 -23.01
N PRO A 60 -12.10 -20.37 -22.30
CA PRO A 60 -12.26 -20.84 -20.91
C PRO A 60 -11.55 -19.97 -19.86
N PHE A 61 -11.00 -18.82 -20.25
CA PHE A 61 -10.06 -18.06 -19.43
C PHE A 61 -10.62 -17.44 -18.14
N PRO A 62 -11.90 -17.04 -18.02
CA PRO A 62 -12.44 -16.52 -16.77
C PRO A 62 -12.23 -17.48 -15.59
N GLU A 63 -12.40 -18.79 -15.78
CA GLU A 63 -12.19 -19.78 -14.71
C GLU A 63 -10.71 -20.03 -14.41
N ILE A 64 -9.85 -19.94 -15.44
CA ILE A 64 -8.39 -20.05 -15.26
C ILE A 64 -7.87 -18.85 -14.48
N CYS A 65 -8.32 -17.65 -14.81
CA CYS A 65 -7.94 -16.40 -14.16
C CYS A 65 -8.42 -16.32 -12.70
N LYS A 66 -9.54 -16.97 -12.36
CA LYS A 66 -10.09 -16.96 -11.00
C LYS A 66 -9.29 -17.78 -9.98
N ARG A 67 -8.24 -18.50 -10.40
CA ARG A 67 -7.32 -19.18 -9.48
C ARG A 67 -6.45 -18.15 -8.77
N THR A 68 -6.65 -18.00 -7.47
CA THR A 68 -5.87 -17.08 -6.64
C THR A 68 -4.54 -17.71 -6.24
N PRO A 69 -3.40 -17.03 -6.46
CA PRO A 69 -2.11 -17.49 -5.96
C PRO A 69 -2.04 -17.60 -4.42
N ASP A 70 -1.36 -18.63 -3.91
CA ASP A 70 -1.32 -18.96 -2.47
C ASP A 70 -0.69 -17.88 -1.57
N PHE A 71 0.07 -16.94 -2.14
CA PHE A 71 0.69 -15.87 -1.36
C PHE A 71 -0.30 -14.77 -0.94
N PHE A 72 -1.51 -14.74 -1.52
CA PHE A 72 -2.55 -13.81 -1.07
C PHE A 72 -3.23 -14.37 0.20
N PRO A 73 -3.21 -13.62 1.30
CA PRO A 73 -3.88 -14.03 2.53
C PRO A 73 -5.40 -14.05 2.33
N THR A 74 -6.08 -14.98 3.03
CA THR A 74 -7.54 -15.04 3.02
C THR A 74 -8.14 -13.96 3.91
N GLU A 75 -9.40 -13.59 3.67
CA GLU A 75 -10.13 -12.66 4.54
C GLU A 75 -10.16 -13.15 6.01
N LYS A 76 -10.34 -14.45 6.22
CA LYS A 76 -10.32 -15.05 7.56
C LYS A 76 -8.97 -14.79 8.25
N THR A 77 -7.87 -15.07 7.55
CA THR A 77 -6.52 -14.82 8.06
C THR A 77 -6.33 -13.34 8.41
N LEU A 78 -6.79 -12.43 7.55
CA LEU A 78 -6.67 -10.99 7.78
C LEU A 78 -7.49 -10.49 8.98
N ARG A 79 -8.70 -11.04 9.19
CA ARG A 79 -9.58 -10.66 10.31
C ARG A 79 -9.02 -11.05 11.68
N GLU A 80 -8.21 -12.09 11.74
CA GLU A 80 -7.60 -12.60 12.98
C GLU A 80 -6.37 -11.79 13.40
N LEU A 81 -5.84 -10.91 12.54
CA LEU A 81 -4.63 -10.13 12.81
C LEU A 81 -4.92 -8.87 13.63
N PRO A 82 -4.06 -8.53 14.62
CA PRO A 82 -4.11 -7.21 15.24
C PRO A 82 -3.75 -6.11 14.23
N ALA A 83 -4.23 -4.88 14.44
CA ALA A 83 -4.16 -3.79 13.46
C ALA A 83 -2.75 -3.55 12.86
N VAL A 84 -1.69 -3.60 13.67
CA VAL A 84 -0.30 -3.44 13.17
C VAL A 84 0.11 -4.61 12.28
N ALA A 85 -0.15 -5.85 12.70
CA ALA A 85 0.20 -7.04 11.92
C ALA A 85 -0.65 -7.14 10.64
N PHE A 86 -1.92 -6.71 10.69
CA PHE A 86 -2.77 -6.57 9.52
C PHE A 86 -2.14 -5.63 8.49
N LEU A 87 -1.75 -4.42 8.91
CA LEU A 87 -1.14 -3.44 8.00
C LEU A 87 0.22 -3.90 7.47
N GLN A 88 1.04 -4.54 8.30
CA GLN A 88 2.31 -5.15 7.85
C GLN A 88 2.05 -6.23 6.80
N ASN A 89 1.10 -7.13 7.04
CA ASN A 89 0.75 -8.19 6.10
C ASN A 89 0.22 -7.62 4.78
N VAL A 90 -0.55 -6.53 4.83
CA VAL A 90 -1.00 -5.82 3.64
C VAL A 90 0.17 -5.24 2.87
N ASN A 91 1.06 -4.53 3.55
CA ASN A 91 2.26 -3.94 2.95
C ASN A 91 3.15 -5.01 2.28
N ASP A 92 3.46 -6.08 3.00
CA ASP A 92 4.34 -7.15 2.50
C ASP A 92 3.74 -7.88 1.29
N THR A 93 2.43 -8.16 1.33
CA THR A 93 1.71 -8.79 0.21
C THR A 93 1.74 -7.92 -1.04
N LEU A 94 1.52 -6.61 -0.87
CA LEU A 94 1.52 -5.66 -1.98
C LEU A 94 2.93 -5.45 -2.55
N TYR A 95 3.97 -5.38 -1.72
CA TYR A 95 5.35 -5.36 -2.20
C TYR A 95 5.71 -6.61 -3.00
N LEU A 96 5.37 -7.80 -2.48
CA LEU A 96 5.60 -9.05 -3.22
C LEU A 96 4.86 -9.07 -4.56
N LEU A 97 3.67 -8.49 -4.62
CA LEU A 97 2.93 -8.33 -5.87
C LEU A 97 3.63 -7.37 -6.82
N GLU A 98 4.14 -6.23 -6.35
CA GLU A 98 4.92 -5.28 -7.16
C GLU A 98 6.18 -5.93 -7.74
N GLU A 99 6.89 -6.77 -6.98
CA GLU A 99 8.05 -7.50 -7.47
C GLU A 99 7.69 -8.50 -8.57
N ARG A 100 6.55 -9.19 -8.40
CA ARG A 100 6.07 -10.18 -9.36
C ARG A 100 5.48 -9.52 -10.61
N LEU A 101 4.91 -8.32 -10.48
CA LEU A 101 4.40 -7.54 -11.59
C LEU A 101 5.54 -6.74 -12.22
N GLU A 102 5.91 -7.08 -13.44
CA GLU A 102 6.92 -6.34 -14.19
C GLU A 102 6.50 -4.86 -14.35
N LYS A 103 7.13 -3.95 -13.58
CA LYS A 103 6.76 -2.52 -13.51
C LYS A 103 6.75 -1.82 -14.87
N ASN A 104 7.60 -2.24 -15.79
CA ASN A 104 7.63 -1.73 -17.17
C ASN A 104 6.40 -2.14 -18.00
N VAL A 105 5.72 -3.23 -17.64
CA VAL A 105 4.50 -3.70 -18.28
C VAL A 105 3.25 -3.21 -17.55
N PHE A 106 3.29 -3.21 -16.21
CA PHE A 106 2.14 -2.89 -15.35
C PHE A 106 2.29 -1.54 -14.64
N LYS A 107 2.84 -0.54 -15.33
CA LYS A 107 3.21 0.75 -14.73
C LYS A 107 2.09 1.39 -13.91
N ASP A 108 0.87 1.40 -14.44
CA ASP A 108 -0.27 2.05 -13.78
C ASP A 108 -0.72 1.29 -12.54
N LEU A 109 -0.80 -0.04 -12.60
CA LEU A 109 -1.15 -0.89 -11.47
C LEU A 109 -0.07 -0.84 -10.39
N VAL A 110 1.21 -0.97 -10.76
CA VAL A 110 2.31 -0.89 -9.79
C VAL A 110 2.36 0.48 -9.13
N SER A 111 2.19 1.57 -9.88
CA SER A 111 2.15 2.93 -9.29
C SER A 111 0.96 3.12 -8.35
N PHE A 112 -0.17 2.49 -8.66
CA PHE A 112 -1.35 2.48 -7.79
C PHE A 112 -1.11 1.68 -6.50
N ILE A 113 -0.49 0.50 -6.60
CA ILE A 113 -0.09 -0.31 -5.43
C ILE A 113 0.90 0.47 -4.56
N SER A 114 1.87 1.17 -5.16
CA SER A 114 2.82 1.98 -4.40
C SER A 114 2.12 3.11 -3.63
N GLY A 115 1.07 3.70 -4.20
CA GLY A 115 0.21 4.66 -3.50
C GLY A 115 -0.51 4.05 -2.30
N ILE A 116 -0.96 2.80 -2.41
CA ILE A 116 -1.53 2.05 -1.28
C ILE A 116 -0.47 1.81 -0.20
N ASN A 117 0.72 1.32 -0.57
CA ASN A 117 1.83 1.09 0.36
C ASN A 117 2.19 2.35 1.14
N ASN A 118 2.25 3.51 0.48
CA ASN A 118 2.49 4.79 1.16
C ASN A 118 1.42 5.11 2.22
N ASN A 119 0.14 4.85 1.95
CA ASN A 119 -0.93 5.08 2.92
C ASN A 119 -0.86 4.10 4.08
N VAL A 120 -0.58 2.82 3.81
CA VAL A 120 -0.38 1.78 4.84
C VAL A 120 0.81 2.14 5.73
N CYS A 121 1.89 2.61 5.13
CA CYS A 121 3.07 3.11 5.81
C CYS A 121 2.76 4.26 6.77
N CYS A 122 2.02 5.26 6.31
CA CYS A 122 1.60 6.35 7.18
C CYS A 122 0.71 5.88 8.35
N LEU A 123 -0.18 4.90 8.13
CA LEU A 123 -0.98 4.32 9.20
C LEU A 123 -0.11 3.56 10.21
N LEU A 124 0.89 2.81 9.75
CA LEU A 124 1.84 2.10 10.60
C LEU A 124 2.68 3.06 11.46
N GLN A 125 3.14 4.18 10.90
CA GLN A 125 3.84 5.23 11.65
C GLN A 125 2.95 5.88 12.71
N THR A 126 1.63 5.93 12.49
CA THR A 126 0.69 6.42 13.50
C THR A 126 0.47 5.41 14.62
N LEU A 127 0.49 4.11 14.29
CA LEU A 127 0.16 3.02 15.21
C LEU A 127 1.35 2.46 16.00
N SER A 128 2.58 2.67 15.52
CA SER A 128 3.80 2.19 16.17
C SER A 128 4.84 3.31 16.27
N ALA A 129 5.55 3.39 17.40
CA ALA A 129 6.66 4.32 17.59
C ALA A 129 7.97 3.87 16.87
N ALA A 130 7.91 2.80 16.06
CA ALA A 130 9.08 2.21 15.43
C ALA A 130 9.21 2.66 13.95
N PRO A 131 10.38 3.19 13.52
CA PRO A 131 10.64 3.56 12.12
C PRO A 131 10.71 2.37 11.13
N LEU A 132 10.58 1.14 11.63
CA LEU A 132 10.87 -0.11 10.89
C LEU A 132 9.73 -0.60 9.98
N ALA A 133 8.57 0.04 9.98
CA ALA A 133 7.36 -0.56 9.43
C ALA A 133 7.20 -0.44 7.89
N CYS A 134 8.17 0.17 7.22
CA CYS A 134 8.18 0.39 5.77
C CYS A 134 9.51 0.01 5.16
N SER A 135 9.98 -1.19 5.47
CA SER A 135 11.11 -1.77 4.76
C SER A 135 10.62 -2.31 3.42
N THR A 136 11.28 -1.88 2.34
CA THR A 136 11.30 -2.65 1.09
C THR A 136 11.92 -4.01 1.37
N PRO A 137 11.29 -5.12 0.98
CA PRO A 137 11.95 -6.43 1.00
C PRO A 137 13.26 -6.37 0.22
N GLU A 138 14.28 -7.09 0.68
CA GLU A 138 15.46 -7.36 -0.14
C GLU A 138 15.04 -8.14 -1.37
N SER A 139 15.26 -7.55 -2.54
CA SER A 139 15.03 -8.15 -3.86
C SER A 139 15.58 -9.58 -3.91
N LYS A 140 14.70 -10.59 -3.86
CA LYS A 140 15.10 -11.97 -4.06
C LYS A 140 15.07 -12.32 -5.54
N GLY A 141 16.28 -12.51 -6.09
CA GLY A 141 16.63 -13.41 -7.19
C GLY A 141 15.78 -13.39 -8.46
N THR A 142 16.40 -13.05 -9.57
CA THR A 142 15.85 -13.08 -10.93
C THR A 142 15.25 -14.45 -11.26
N VAL A 143 13.92 -14.57 -11.17
CA VAL A 143 13.17 -15.72 -11.70
C VAL A 143 13.05 -15.56 -13.21
N SER A 144 13.29 -16.62 -13.97
CA SER A 144 13.12 -16.64 -15.43
C SER A 144 11.67 -16.30 -15.78
N THR A 145 11.46 -15.09 -16.29
CA THR A 145 10.16 -14.62 -16.75
C THR A 145 9.82 -15.33 -18.08
N PRO A 146 8.63 -15.92 -18.24
CA PRO A 146 8.16 -16.43 -19.52
C PRO A 146 8.17 -15.33 -20.59
N ASP A 147 8.22 -15.72 -21.87
CA ASP A 147 8.14 -14.77 -22.97
C ASP A 147 6.87 -13.91 -22.87
N LYS A 148 7.06 -12.60 -22.98
CA LYS A 148 6.01 -11.61 -22.75
C LYS A 148 4.92 -11.79 -23.80
N GLY A 149 3.67 -11.85 -23.36
CA GLY A 149 2.53 -12.03 -24.26
C GLY A 149 2.22 -13.49 -24.63
N SER A 150 3.05 -14.46 -24.22
CA SER A 150 2.68 -15.88 -24.28
C SER A 150 1.40 -16.16 -23.48
N LEU A 151 0.65 -17.20 -23.86
CA LEU A 151 -0.59 -17.57 -23.16
C LEU A 151 -0.34 -17.85 -21.67
N ARG A 152 0.78 -18.51 -21.36
CA ARG A 152 1.22 -18.77 -19.99
C ARG A 152 1.45 -17.47 -19.23
N TRP A 153 2.22 -16.54 -19.79
CA TRP A 153 2.42 -15.22 -19.18
C TRP A 153 1.09 -14.51 -18.94
N LYS A 154 0.20 -14.46 -19.95
CA LYS A 154 -1.11 -13.80 -19.84
C LYS A 154 -1.97 -14.39 -18.72
N THR A 155 -2.04 -15.73 -18.63
CA THR A 155 -2.85 -16.42 -17.62
C THR A 155 -2.27 -16.25 -16.20
N GLU A 156 -0.95 -16.35 -16.02
CA GLU A 156 -0.28 -16.09 -14.74
C GLU A 156 -0.52 -14.64 -14.26
N ARG A 157 -0.42 -13.65 -15.15
CA ARG A 157 -0.70 -12.24 -14.80
C ARG A 157 -2.18 -12.01 -14.49
N CYS A 158 -3.08 -12.66 -15.23
CA CYS A 158 -4.52 -12.59 -14.97
C CYS A 158 -4.87 -13.09 -13.56
N GLN A 159 -4.28 -14.22 -13.15
CA GLN A 159 -4.43 -14.79 -11.80
C GLN A 159 -3.89 -13.87 -10.72
N MET A 160 -2.73 -13.23 -10.93
CA MET A 160 -2.18 -12.25 -9.99
C MET A 160 -3.12 -11.04 -9.81
N ILE A 161 -3.66 -10.50 -10.90
CA ILE A 161 -4.55 -9.33 -10.84
C ILE A 161 -5.90 -9.71 -10.21
N TRP A 162 -6.44 -10.90 -10.51
CA TRP A 162 -7.63 -11.42 -9.84
C TRP A 162 -7.39 -11.60 -8.34
N GLY A 163 -6.28 -12.22 -7.97
CA GLY A 163 -5.87 -12.40 -6.58
C GLY A 163 -5.75 -11.07 -5.84
N TYR A 164 -5.13 -10.07 -6.47
CA TYR A 164 -5.07 -8.70 -5.96
C TYR A 164 -6.47 -8.10 -5.71
N GLN A 165 -7.38 -8.23 -6.69
CA GLN A 165 -8.75 -7.71 -6.55
C GLN A 165 -9.46 -8.33 -5.34
N ARG A 166 -9.35 -9.66 -5.19
CA ARG A 166 -9.94 -10.41 -4.07
C ARG A 166 -9.32 -10.05 -2.74
N PHE A 167 -7.99 -9.90 -2.72
CA PHE A 167 -7.25 -9.49 -1.54
C PHE A 167 -7.65 -8.08 -1.09
N MET A 168 -7.68 -7.10 -2.00
CA MET A 168 -8.09 -5.73 -1.66
C MET A 168 -9.55 -5.65 -1.17
N GLN A 169 -10.46 -6.43 -1.75
CA GLN A 169 -11.82 -6.56 -1.22
C GLN A 169 -11.84 -7.11 0.21
N ALA A 170 -10.99 -8.09 0.53
CA ALA A 170 -10.88 -8.60 1.89
C ALA A 170 -10.32 -7.54 2.85
N VAL A 171 -9.29 -6.79 2.42
CA VAL A 171 -8.73 -5.65 3.16
C VAL A 171 -9.82 -4.61 3.45
N GLU A 172 -10.61 -4.23 2.45
CA GLU A 172 -11.73 -3.30 2.62
C GLU A 172 -12.71 -3.77 3.70
N ARG A 173 -13.19 -5.02 3.60
CA ARG A 173 -14.15 -5.60 4.57
C ARG A 173 -13.59 -5.68 5.99
N VAL A 174 -12.28 -5.89 6.14
CA VAL A 174 -11.63 -5.83 7.46
C VAL A 174 -11.62 -4.39 7.98
N LEU A 175 -11.21 -3.43 7.15
CA LEU A 175 -11.17 -2.01 7.53
C LEU A 175 -12.55 -1.42 7.80
N GLU A 176 -13.63 -1.95 7.24
CA GLU A 176 -15.01 -1.58 7.58
C GLU A 176 -15.36 -1.87 9.04
N THR A 177 -14.73 -2.87 9.65
CA THR A 177 -14.93 -3.21 11.08
C THR A 177 -14.13 -2.31 12.03
N TRP A 178 -13.20 -1.51 11.50
CA TRP A 178 -12.39 -0.63 12.33
C TRP A 178 -13.21 0.58 12.80
N PRO A 179 -13.05 0.99 14.07
CA PRO A 179 -13.84 2.07 14.63
C PRO A 179 -13.61 3.36 13.82
N PRO A 180 -14.66 4.14 13.53
CA PRO A 180 -14.48 5.48 12.99
C PRO A 180 -13.70 6.31 14.02
N SER A 181 -12.75 7.15 13.59
CA SER A 181 -12.17 8.08 14.56
C SER A 181 -13.28 9.08 14.99
N PRO A 182 -13.21 9.60 16.21
CA PRO A 182 -14.23 10.53 16.62
C PRO A 182 -14.12 11.83 15.83
N ARG A 183 -15.25 12.30 15.31
CA ARG A 183 -15.32 13.61 14.69
C ARG A 183 -14.92 14.67 15.71
N GLN A 184 -14.08 15.58 15.25
CA GLN A 184 -13.55 16.77 15.91
C GLN A 184 -14.67 17.62 16.51
N SER A 185 -15.15 17.28 17.72
CA SER A 185 -16.12 18.11 18.48
C SER A 185 -16.38 17.66 19.93
N ASN A 186 -15.87 16.51 20.42
CA ASN A 186 -16.09 16.13 21.82
C ASN A 186 -14.79 15.88 22.57
N ARG A 187 -14.56 16.66 23.64
CA ARG A 187 -13.38 16.61 24.52
C ARG A 187 -13.12 15.25 25.20
N ASN A 188 -13.98 14.25 25.02
CA ASN A 188 -13.85 12.88 25.57
C ASN A 188 -13.63 11.78 24.53
N SER A 189 -13.20 12.13 23.32
CA SER A 189 -13.21 11.20 22.21
C SER A 189 -11.95 10.32 22.14
N ARG A 190 -12.12 8.98 22.21
CA ARG A 190 -11.02 8.01 22.12
C ARG A 190 -10.42 8.06 20.72
N SER A 191 -9.15 8.46 20.57
CA SER A 191 -8.47 8.42 19.28
C SER A 191 -8.57 7.02 18.65
N LEU A 192 -8.76 6.94 17.33
CA LEU A 192 -8.78 5.66 16.60
C LEU A 192 -7.54 4.82 16.90
N LEU A 193 -6.41 5.50 17.06
CA LEU A 193 -5.16 4.94 17.57
C LEU A 193 -5.35 4.19 18.90
N ARG A 194 -5.95 4.80 19.94
CA ARG A 194 -6.23 4.11 21.20
C ARG A 194 -7.20 2.94 21.03
N ALA A 195 -8.22 3.09 20.20
CA ALA A 195 -9.20 2.02 20.01
C ALA A 195 -8.58 0.78 19.33
N LEU A 196 -7.75 0.98 18.29
CA LEU A 196 -7.03 -0.09 17.62
C LEU A 196 -5.93 -0.70 18.51
N LEU A 197 -5.29 0.09 19.37
CA LEU A 197 -4.32 -0.40 20.34
C LEU A 197 -4.98 -1.18 21.51
N GLU A 198 -6.20 -0.83 21.93
CA GLU A 198 -6.90 -1.53 23.02
C GLU A 198 -7.57 -2.84 22.56
N GLN A 199 -7.83 -3.05 21.26
CA GLN A 199 -8.19 -4.37 20.73
C GLN A 199 -7.11 -5.45 20.99
N ARG A 200 -5.93 -5.06 21.49
CA ARG A 200 -4.83 -5.91 21.92
C ARG A 200 -5.10 -6.75 23.17
N LYS A 201 -6.12 -6.45 23.99
CA LYS A 201 -6.37 -7.22 25.23
C LYS A 201 -7.27 -8.43 24.95
N PRO A 202 -6.73 -9.67 24.93
CA PRO A 202 -7.59 -10.83 25.08
C PRO A 202 -8.32 -10.70 26.42
N GLY A 203 -9.63 -10.92 26.40
CA GLY A 203 -10.44 -10.96 27.60
C GLY A 203 -9.80 -11.89 28.62
N ARG A 204 -9.58 -11.39 29.84
CA ARG A 204 -9.39 -12.25 31.00
C ARG A 204 -10.61 -13.17 31.06
N ALA A 205 -10.42 -14.44 30.73
CA ALA A 205 -11.31 -15.48 31.20
C ALA A 205 -11.27 -15.44 32.73
N GLY A 206 -12.41 -15.12 33.34
CA GLY A 206 -12.70 -15.44 34.74
C GLY A 206 -13.16 -16.87 34.84
#